data_AF-A0A0J6SM57-F1
#
_entry.id   AF-A0A0J6SM57-F1
#
_cell.length_a   1.000
_cell.length_b   1.000
_cell.length_c   1.000
_cell.angle_alpha   90.00
_cell.angle_beta   90.00
_cell.angle_gamma   90.00
#
_symmetry.space_group_name_H-M   'P 1'
#
loop_
_entity.id
_entity.type
_entity.pdbx_description
1 polymer ?
#
loop_
_entity_poly.entity_id
_entity_poly.type
_entity_poly.pdbx_seq_one_letter_code
_entity_poly.pdbx_strand_id
1 'polypeptide(L)' 'MDLGPHAAFILGAYGFTTLVILGLVAHALIDRRAQDRALARLAEEPQTQQPSRGRR' A
#
# COMPACT_ATOMS: atom_id res chain seq x y z
N MET A 1 1.43 32.76 -21.49
CA MET A 1 0.15 32.09 -21.16
C MET A 1 -0.21 32.47 -19.74
N ASP A 2 -0.77 33.67 -19.55
CA ASP A 2 -1.35 34.06 -18.25
C ASP A 2 -2.69 33.35 -18.11
N LEU A 3 -2.59 32.11 -17.65
CA LEU A 3 -3.68 31.32 -17.15
C LEU A 3 -4.21 32.11 -15.93
N GLY A 4 -5.35 32.80 -16.09
CA GLY A 4 -5.85 33.84 -15.18
C GLY A 4 -5.91 33.45 -13.69
N PRO A 5 -6.33 34.36 -12.80
CA PRO A 5 -6.06 34.34 -11.34
C PRO A 5 -6.35 33.03 -10.56
N HIS A 6 -7.13 32.10 -11.13
CA HIS A 6 -7.49 30.82 -10.54
C HIS A 6 -6.62 29.64 -10.98
N ALA A 7 -5.77 29.79 -11.99
CA ALA A 7 -4.99 28.68 -12.52
C ALA A 7 -3.93 28.18 -11.55
N ALA A 8 -3.29 29.08 -10.80
CA ALA A 8 -2.38 28.71 -9.72
C ALA A 8 -3.09 27.86 -8.66
N PHE A 9 -4.36 28.17 -8.36
CA PHE A 9 -5.18 27.39 -7.43
C PHE A 9 -5.52 26.01 -7.99
N ILE A 10 -5.95 25.91 -9.26
CA ILE A 10 -6.25 24.63 -9.91
C ILE A 10 -5.01 23.75 -9.94
N LEU A 11 -3.87 24.30 -10.39
CA LEU A 11 -2.62 23.57 -10.47
C LEU A 11 -2.12 23.15 -9.09
N GLY A 12 -2.27 24.02 -8.08
CA GLY A 12 -1.95 23.71 -6.69
C GLY A 12 -2.83 22.60 -6.12
N ALA A 13 -4.14 22.65 -6.35
CA ALA A 13 -5.07 21.63 -5.89
C ALA A 13 -4.78 20.26 -6.54
N TYR A 14 -4.64 20.21 -7.87
CA TYR A 14 -4.28 18.98 -8.57
C TYR A 14 -2.90 18.46 -8.17
N GLY A 15 -1.92 19.36 -8.00
CA GLY A 15 -0.58 19.01 -7.54
C GLY A 15 -0.61 18.39 -6.14
N PHE A 16 -1.34 19.00 -5.22
CA PHE A 16 -1.51 18.51 -3.86
C PHE A 16 -2.25 17.16 -3.83
N THR A 17 -3.36 17.02 -4.56
CA THR A 17 -4.10 15.76 -4.66
C THR A 17 -3.20 14.65 -5.23
N THR A 18 -2.44 14.94 -6.28
CA THR A 18 -1.51 13.98 -6.88
C THR A 18 -0.42 13.57 -5.89
N LEU A 19 0.13 14.54 -5.15
CA LEU A 19 1.14 14.28 -4.12
C LEU A 19 0.59 13.37 -3.01
N VAL A 20 -0.63 13.63 -2.53
CA VAL A 20 -1.28 12.80 -1.50
C VAL A 20 -1.51 11.38 -2.02
N ILE A 21 -2.05 11.23 -3.23
CA ILE A 21 -2.28 9.91 -3.84
C ILE A 21 -0.96 9.16 -4.00
N LEU A 22 0.08 9.81 -4.53
CA LEU A 22 1.40 9.18 -4.69
C LEU A 22 2.00 8.76 -3.34
N GLY A 23 1.85 9.59 -2.30
CA GLY A 23 2.29 9.25 -0.95
C GLY A 23 1.59 8.00 -0.40
N LEU A 24 0.27 7.92 -0.56
CA LEU A 24 -0.52 6.75 -0.16
C LEU A 24 -0.14 5.49 -0.93
N VAL A 25 0.03 5.60 -2.25
CA VAL A 25 0.45 4.48 -3.10
C VAL A 25 1.85 4.00 -2.70
N ALA A 26 2.80 4.92 -2.54
CA ALA A 26 4.16 4.58 -2.11
C ALA A 26 4.16 3.89 -0.73
N HIS A 27 3.38 4.41 0.21
CA HIS A 27 3.23 3.81 1.53
C HIS A 27 2.64 2.39 1.45
N ALA A 28 1.56 2.20 0.69
CA ALA A 28 0.93 0.90 0.50
C ALA A 28 1.87 -0.12 -0.17
N LEU A 29 2.71 0.30 -1.11
CA LEU A 29 3.70 -0.58 -1.73
C LEU A 29 4.81 -1.00 -0.75
N ILE A 30 5.26 -0.08 0.10
CA ILE A 30 6.26 -0.38 1.14
C ILE A 30 5.67 -1.33 2.18
N ASP A 31 4.43 -1.10 2.60
CA ASP A 31 3.71 -1.94 3.56
C ASP A 31 3.49 -3.35 3.02
N ARG A 32 3.06 -3.47 1.75
CA ARG A 32 2.93 -4.78 1.08
C ARG A 32 4.24 -5.55 1.04
N ARG A 33 5.38 -4.89 0.79
CA ARG A 33 6.69 -5.54 0.84
C ARG A 33 7.10 -6.02 2.24
N ALA A 34 6.54 -5.45 3.31
CA ALA A 34 6.74 -5.95 4.66
C ALA A 34 5.86 -7.19 4.91
N GLN A 35 4.60 -7.14 4.47
CA GLN A 35 3.68 -8.29 4.56
C GLN A 35 4.15 -9.48 3.74
N ASP A 36 4.60 -9.28 2.50
CA ASP A 36 5.11 -10.35 1.63
C ASP A 36 6.34 -11.04 2.23
N ARG A 37 7.20 -10.29 2.95
CA ARG A 37 8.33 -10.87 3.67
C ARG A 37 7.92 -11.70 4.87
N ALA A 38 6.85 -11.30 5.57
CA ALA A 38 6.28 -12.11 6.65
C ALA A 38 5.62 -13.38 6.11
N LEU A 39 4.89 -13.28 4.99
CA LEU A 39 4.29 -14.43 4.31
C LEU A 39 5.35 -15.37 3.76
N ALA A 40 6.44 -14.87 3.19
CA ALA A 40 7.56 -15.70 2.71
C ALA A 40 8.19 -16.52 3.84
N ARG A 41 8.37 -15.93 5.04
CA ARG A 41 8.87 -16.66 6.22
C ARG A 41 7.92 -17.76 6.67
N LEU A 42 6.61 -17.51 6.63
CA LEU A 42 5.59 -18.50 6.98
C LEU A 42 5.43 -19.60 5.91
N ALA A 43 5.77 -19.30 4.65
CA ALA A 43 5.78 -20.29 3.57
C ALA A 43 7.03 -21.18 3.61
N GLU A 44 8.14 -20.66 4.10
CA GLU A 44 9.36 -21.43 4.35
C GLU A 44 9.28 -22.29 5.62
N GLU A 45 8.46 -21.91 6.61
CA GLU A 45 8.06 -22.83 7.67
C GLU A 45 7.08 -23.85 7.07
N PRO A 46 7.50 -25.12 6.86
CA PRO A 46 6.56 -26.14 6.44
C PRO A 46 5.57 -26.25 7.59
N GLN A 47 4.30 -25.88 7.34
CA GLN A 47 3.21 -26.07 8.28
C GLN A 47 3.22 -27.53 8.71
N THR A 48 3.89 -27.82 9.83
CA THR A 48 3.93 -29.12 10.46
C THR A 48 2.54 -29.33 11.02
N GLN A 49 1.69 -29.87 10.14
CA GLN A 49 0.51 -30.67 10.41
C GLN A 49 -0.19 -30.27 11.71
N GLN A 50 -1.17 -29.38 11.60
CA GLN A 50 -2.20 -29.32 12.63
C GLN A 50 -2.98 -30.64 12.54
N PRO A 51 -2.84 -31.56 13.51
CA PRO A 51 -3.45 -32.86 13.38
C PRO A 51 -4.95 -32.65 13.51
N SER A 52 -5.68 -33.13 12.52
CA SER A 52 -7.12 -33.34 12.59
C SER A 52 -7.40 -34.31 13.76
N ARG A 53 -7.52 -33.78 14.97
CA ARG A 53 -8.23 -34.45 16.06
C ARG A 53 -9.47 -33.64 16.36
N GLY A 54 -10.40 -33.74 15.41
CA GLY A 54 -11.82 -33.66 15.67
C GLY A 54 -12.12 -34.59 16.84
N ARG A 55 -12.33 -33.97 17.99
CA ARG A 55 -12.86 -34.56 19.20
C ARG A 55 -14.37 -34.51 19.07
N ARG A 56 -15.01 -35.62 18.71
CA ARG A 56 -16.29 -36.16 19.22
C ARG A 56 -16.88 -37.17 18.25
#